data_AF-A0A7K1LRW0-F1
#
_entry.id   AF-A0A7K1LRW0-F1
#
_cell.length_a   1.000
_cell.length_b   1.000
_cell.length_c   1.000
_cell.angle_alpha   90.00
_cell.angle_beta   90.00
_cell.angle_gamma   90.00
#
_symmetry.space_group_name_H-M   'P 1'
#
loop_
_entity.id
_entity.type
_entity.pdbx_description
1 polymer ?
#
loop_
_entity_poly.entity_id
_entity_poly.type
_entity_poly.pdbx_seq_one_letter_code
_entity_poly.pdbx_strand_id
1 'polypeptide(L)'
;MKKLLFILSIISLISCSDSDPKEQLQHLNGYWQIEKVEVEKDSVIEYGISPYIDYIEVSDSAGFRRKLKPKIDGGFIKAPNEPERISAKIEDNRLMLYYSTPFDQWKEEVLEANEEELVILNRDDKKYYYQRYEPLLSQDDEETQE
;
A
#
# COMPACT_ATOMS: atom_id res chain seq x y z
N MET A 1 41.74 -8.98 35.26
CA MET A 1 40.90 -7.81 34.92
C MET A 1 39.80 -8.32 33.98
N LYS A 2 38.69 -8.82 34.56
CA LYS A 2 37.75 -9.74 33.90
C LYS A 2 36.30 -9.21 33.90
N LYS A 3 36.14 -7.88 34.04
CA LYS A 3 34.84 -7.22 34.24
C LYS A 3 34.50 -6.12 33.23
N LEU A 4 35.26 -6.00 32.14
CA LEU A 4 35.04 -4.95 31.13
C LEU A 4 34.51 -5.47 29.77
N LEU A 5 34.39 -6.80 29.60
CA LEU A 5 33.87 -7.40 28.36
C LEU A 5 32.35 -7.64 28.38
N PHE A 6 31.67 -7.36 29.49
CA PHE A 6 30.24 -7.65 29.64
C PHE A 6 29.30 -6.46 29.33
N ILE A 7 29.85 -5.28 29.02
CA ILE A 7 29.04 -4.05 28.86
C ILE A 7 28.75 -3.74 27.38
N LEU A 8 29.44 -4.36 26.42
CA LEU A 8 29.26 -4.06 24.99
C LEU A 8 28.28 -4.99 24.25
N SER A 9 27.57 -5.87 24.96
CA SER A 9 26.68 -6.87 24.32
C SER A 9 25.18 -6.61 24.51
N ILE A 10 24.78 -5.46 25.07
CA ILE A 10 23.37 -5.19 25.42
C ILE A 10 22.69 -4.12 24.53
N ILE A 11 23.39 -3.48 23.59
CA ILE A 11 22.81 -2.33 22.84
C ILE A 11 22.33 -2.69 21.43
N SER A 12 22.54 -3.91 20.93
CA SER A 12 22.26 -4.23 19.51
C SER A 12 20.88 -4.86 19.20
N LEU A 13 19.86 -4.69 20.04
CA LEU A 13 18.53 -5.32 19.82
C LEU A 13 17.36 -4.34 19.58
N ILE A 14 17.63 -3.10 19.18
CA ILE A 14 16.58 -2.17 18.73
C ILE A 14 16.90 -1.68 17.33
N SER A 15 16.67 -2.56 16.36
CA SER A 15 16.47 -2.16 14.98
C SER A 15 15.41 -3.07 14.38
N CYS A 16 14.22 -3.04 14.97
CA CYS A 16 13.00 -3.32 14.21
C CYS A 16 12.63 -1.99 13.57
N SER A 17 12.93 -1.85 12.28
CA SER A 17 12.39 -0.79 11.44
C SER A 17 10.92 -1.09 11.12
N ASP A 18 10.13 -1.41 12.15
CA ASP A 18 8.70 -1.63 11.98
C ASP A 18 8.08 -0.26 11.72
N SER A 19 7.50 -0.06 10.55
CA SER A 19 6.76 1.15 10.21
C SER A 19 5.64 1.36 11.23
N ASP A 20 5.48 2.57 11.78
CA ASP A 20 4.43 2.87 12.76
C ASP A 20 3.05 2.70 12.10
N PRO A 21 2.16 1.81 12.59
CA PRO A 21 0.82 1.62 12.03
C PRO A 21 -0.02 2.90 11.96
N LYS A 22 0.25 3.88 12.83
CA LYS A 22 -0.43 5.17 12.79
C LYS A 22 0.07 6.05 11.65
N GLU A 23 1.37 5.99 11.35
CA GLU A 23 1.98 6.67 10.20
C GLU A 23 1.54 6.00 8.90
N GLN A 24 1.56 4.67 8.85
CA GLN A 24 1.02 3.90 7.72
C GLN A 24 -0.42 4.30 7.41
N LEU A 25 -1.27 4.42 8.43
CA LEU A 25 -2.67 4.80 8.26
C LEU A 25 -2.82 6.23 7.69
N GLN A 26 -1.91 7.15 8.04
CA GLN A 26 -1.92 8.52 7.48
C GLN A 26 -1.57 8.54 6.00
N HIS A 27 -0.70 7.62 5.55
CA HIS A 27 -0.24 7.56 4.16
C HIS A 27 -1.05 6.63 3.25
N LEU A 28 -1.95 5.82 3.83
CA LEU A 28 -2.75 4.82 3.10
C LEU A 28 -3.66 5.43 2.02
N ASN A 29 -4.24 6.60 2.29
CA ASN A 29 -5.16 7.25 1.39
C ASN A 29 -4.44 7.74 0.13
N GLY A 30 -4.97 7.41 -1.05
CA GLY A 30 -4.36 7.84 -2.30
C GLY A 30 -4.64 6.93 -3.48
N TYR A 31 -3.92 7.22 -4.55
CA TYR A 31 -3.95 6.50 -5.81
C TYR A 31 -2.68 5.65 -5.92
N TRP A 32 -2.86 4.35 -6.11
CA TRP A 32 -1.78 3.36 -6.04
C TRP A 32 -1.69 2.55 -7.32
N GLN A 33 -0.50 2.53 -7.91
CA GLN A 33 -0.15 1.76 -9.09
C GLN A 33 0.59 0.51 -8.66
N ILE A 34 0.06 -0.67 -9.01
CA ILE A 34 0.73 -1.95 -8.73
C ILE A 34 2.04 -2.03 -9.55
N GLU A 35 3.12 -2.45 -8.89
CA GLU A 35 4.43 -2.66 -9.52
C GLU A 35 4.78 -4.14 -9.61
N LYS A 36 4.59 -4.89 -8.53
CA LYS A 36 4.90 -6.33 -8.50
C LYS A 36 4.11 -7.07 -7.42
N VAL A 37 4.02 -8.38 -7.60
CA VAL A 37 3.50 -9.32 -6.61
C VAL A 37 4.55 -10.38 -6.32
N GLU A 38 4.99 -10.48 -5.08
CA GLU A 38 5.81 -11.59 -4.58
C GLU A 38 4.87 -12.69 -4.12
N VAL A 39 4.83 -13.81 -4.85
CA VAL A 39 3.97 -14.97 -4.57
C VAL A 39 4.65 -15.88 -3.54
N GLU A 40 5.95 -16.06 -3.71
CA GLU A 40 6.87 -16.76 -2.81
C GLU A 40 8.21 -16.03 -2.89
N LYS A 41 9.14 -16.29 -1.96
CA LYS A 41 10.42 -15.57 -1.85
C LYS A 41 11.22 -15.47 -3.17
N ASP A 42 11.12 -16.49 -4.04
CA ASP A 42 11.83 -16.55 -5.32
C ASP A 42 10.87 -16.49 -6.53
N SER A 43 9.60 -16.11 -6.32
CA SER A 43 8.57 -16.03 -7.36
C SER A 43 7.92 -14.65 -7.36
N VAL A 44 8.36 -13.80 -8.30
CA VAL A 44 7.89 -12.42 -8.45
C VAL A 44 7.21 -12.25 -9.81
N ILE A 45 6.05 -11.61 -9.81
CA ILE A 45 5.33 -11.18 -11.01
C ILE A 45 5.46 -9.66 -11.08
N GLU A 46 6.23 -9.16 -12.05
CA GLU A 46 6.35 -7.73 -12.31
C GLU A 46 5.24 -7.25 -13.25
N TYR A 47 4.72 -6.08 -12.96
CA TYR A 47 3.74 -5.37 -13.77
C TYR A 47 4.45 -4.18 -14.42
N GLY A 48 4.29 -4.05 -15.74
CA GLY A 48 4.58 -2.79 -16.42
C GLY A 48 3.48 -1.76 -16.14
N ILE A 49 2.99 -1.08 -17.17
CA ILE A 49 1.87 -0.16 -17.02
C ILE A 49 0.56 -0.96 -16.87
N SER A 50 0.02 -1.03 -15.65
CA SER A 50 -1.32 -1.58 -15.42
C SER A 50 -2.39 -0.64 -16.01
N PRO A 51 -3.42 -1.16 -16.68
CA PRO A 51 -4.54 -0.34 -17.15
C PRO A 51 -5.41 0.20 -16.00
N TYR A 52 -5.22 -0.30 -14.78
CA TYR A 52 -5.97 0.11 -13.61
C TYR A 52 -5.06 0.38 -12.41
N ILE A 53 -5.46 1.37 -11.64
CA ILE A 53 -4.91 1.73 -10.33
C ILE A 53 -5.94 1.43 -9.25
N ASP A 54 -5.49 1.37 -8.00
CA ASP A 54 -6.35 1.25 -6.83
C ASP A 54 -6.41 2.59 -6.11
N TYR A 55 -7.63 3.10 -5.91
CA TYR A 55 -7.90 4.27 -5.08
C TYR A 55 -8.38 3.81 -3.72
N ILE A 56 -7.68 4.23 -2.66
CA ILE A 56 -8.00 3.92 -1.27
C ILE A 56 -8.36 5.22 -0.56
N GLU A 57 -9.50 5.19 0.13
CA GLU A 57 -9.97 6.29 0.98
C GLU A 57 -10.51 5.72 2.28
N VAL A 58 -9.93 6.12 3.40
CA VAL A 58 -10.29 5.74 4.77
C VAL A 58 -10.39 6.99 5.64
N SER A 59 -11.51 7.12 6.35
CA SER A 59 -11.77 8.18 7.34
C SER A 59 -12.38 7.54 8.59
N ASP A 60 -11.94 7.96 9.78
CA ASP A 60 -12.46 7.45 11.07
C ASP A 60 -12.54 5.91 11.13
N SER A 61 -11.54 5.19 10.61
CA SER A 61 -11.43 3.72 10.51
C SER A 61 -12.29 3.01 9.47
N ALA A 62 -13.10 3.72 8.69
CA ALA A 62 -13.96 3.14 7.65
C ALA A 62 -13.69 3.78 6.28
N GLY A 63 -13.85 3.01 5.22
CA GLY A 63 -13.46 3.46 3.90
C GLY A 63 -13.81 2.50 2.79
N PHE A 64 -13.11 2.65 1.67
CA PHE A 64 -13.19 1.73 0.54
C PHE A 64 -11.91 1.69 -0.29
N ARG A 65 -11.72 0.59 -1.03
CA ARG A 65 -10.84 0.51 -2.20
C ARG A 65 -11.70 0.46 -3.46
N ARG A 66 -11.32 1.22 -4.49
CA ARG A 66 -11.95 1.14 -5.81
C ARG A 66 -10.89 1.13 -6.90
N LYS A 67 -11.10 0.24 -7.87
CA LYS A 67 -10.28 0.19 -9.08
C LYS A 67 -10.69 1.29 -10.05
N LEU A 68 -9.72 2.07 -10.52
CA LEU A 68 -9.91 3.18 -11.47
C LEU A 68 -9.03 2.99 -12.69
N LYS A 69 -9.52 3.38 -13.87
CA LYS A 69 -8.73 3.50 -15.09
C LYS A 69 -8.42 4.98 -15.32
N PRO A 70 -7.14 5.39 -15.27
CA PRO A 70 -6.76 6.75 -15.60
C PRO A 70 -7.00 7.06 -17.08
N LYS A 71 -7.35 8.32 -17.36
CA LYS A 71 -7.44 8.88 -18.70
C LYS A 71 -6.23 9.77 -18.96
N ILE A 72 -5.94 9.99 -20.24
CA ILE A 72 -4.86 10.88 -20.69
C ILE A 72 -5.13 12.33 -20.26
N ASP A 73 -6.41 12.75 -20.27
CA ASP A 73 -6.86 14.08 -19.86
C ASP A 73 -6.87 14.32 -18.32
N GLY A 74 -6.18 13.48 -17.55
CA GLY A 74 -6.11 13.55 -16.09
C GLY A 74 -7.34 13.07 -15.32
N GLY A 75 -8.44 12.69 -16.00
CA GLY A 75 -9.61 12.14 -15.32
C GLY A 75 -9.53 10.63 -15.05
N PHE A 76 -10.56 10.08 -14.38
CA PHE A 76 -10.66 8.64 -14.08
C PHE A 76 -11.98 8.04 -14.54
N ILE A 77 -11.93 6.79 -14.98
CA ILE A 77 -13.11 5.95 -15.25
C ILE A 77 -13.19 4.89 -14.15
N LYS A 78 -14.35 4.78 -13.50
CA LYS A 78 -14.60 3.72 -12.51
C LYS A 78 -14.62 2.36 -13.21
N ALA A 79 -13.90 1.39 -12.66
CA ALA A 79 -14.07 0.02 -13.11
C ALA A 79 -15.51 -0.46 -12.82
N PRO A 80 -16.03 -1.44 -13.57
CA PRO A 80 -17.42 -1.89 -13.41
C PRO A 80 -17.75 -2.55 -12.07
N ASN A 81 -16.73 -2.93 -11.29
CA ASN A 81 -16.91 -3.54 -9.98
C ASN A 81 -17.29 -2.49 -8.92
N GLU A 82 -18.11 -2.92 -7.98
CA GLU A 82 -18.45 -2.12 -6.80
C GLU A 82 -17.19 -1.87 -5.93
N PRO A 83 -17.14 -0.75 -5.19
CA PRO A 83 -16.10 -0.50 -4.21
C PRO A 83 -16.04 -1.60 -3.14
N GLU A 84 -14.84 -1.99 -2.75
CA GLU A 84 -14.61 -2.92 -1.66
C GLU A 84 -14.61 -2.11 -0.36
N ARG A 85 -15.51 -2.41 0.58
CA ARG A 85 -15.58 -1.67 1.85
C ARG A 85 -14.39 -2.04 2.72
N ILE A 86 -13.76 -1.04 3.33
CA ILE A 86 -12.62 -1.21 4.24
C ILE A 86 -13.04 -0.85 5.67
N SER A 87 -12.63 -1.66 6.64
CA SER A 87 -12.45 -1.24 8.02
C SER A 87 -10.98 -1.38 8.41
N ALA A 88 -10.32 -0.27 8.73
CA ALA A 88 -8.91 -0.22 9.11
C ALA A 88 -8.78 -0.29 10.64
N LYS A 89 -7.91 -1.16 11.14
CA LYS A 89 -7.69 -1.35 12.58
C LYS A 89 -6.22 -1.54 12.88
N ILE A 90 -5.76 -0.96 13.97
CA ILE A 90 -4.42 -1.23 14.50
C ILE A 90 -4.56 -2.32 15.57
N GLU A 91 -3.98 -3.49 15.30
CA GLU A 91 -4.06 -4.69 16.14
C GLU A 91 -2.64 -5.26 16.30
N ASP A 92 -2.21 -5.53 17.54
CA ASP A 92 -0.86 -6.02 17.84
C ASP A 92 0.27 -5.21 17.17
N ASN A 93 0.14 -3.88 17.18
CA ASN A 93 1.07 -2.95 16.51
C ASN A 93 1.21 -3.20 14.99
N ARG A 94 0.14 -3.64 14.33
CA ARG A 94 0.04 -3.81 12.88
C ARG A 94 -1.21 -3.14 12.35
N LEU A 95 -1.14 -2.55 11.16
CA LEU A 95 -2.30 -2.00 10.48
C LEU A 95 -2.99 -3.08 9.64
N MET A 96 -4.19 -3.48 10.06
CA MET A 96 -5.03 -4.49 9.42
C MET A 96 -6.17 -3.83 8.64
N LEU A 97 -6.34 -4.23 7.39
CA LEU A 97 -7.45 -3.83 6.53
C LEU A 97 -8.44 -4.98 6.39
N TYR A 98 -9.66 -4.77 6.86
CA TYR A 98 -10.76 -5.73 6.75
C TYR A 98 -11.66 -5.35 5.58
N TYR A 99 -11.69 -6.19 4.56
CA TYR A 99 -12.46 -5.98 3.34
C TYR A 99 -13.80 -6.72 3.37
N SER A 100 -14.82 -6.11 2.79
CA SER A 100 -16.12 -6.76 2.57
C SER A 100 -16.75 -6.32 1.25
N THR A 101 -17.29 -7.29 0.53
CA THR A 101 -18.21 -7.13 -0.59
C THR A 101 -19.49 -7.92 -0.31
N PRO A 102 -20.53 -7.86 -1.17
CA PRO A 102 -21.67 -8.77 -1.07
C PRO A 102 -21.32 -10.26 -1.27
N PHE A 103 -20.13 -10.57 -1.79
CA PHE A 103 -19.74 -11.93 -2.20
C PHE A 103 -18.65 -12.56 -1.35
N ASP A 104 -17.75 -11.75 -0.77
CA ASP A 104 -16.60 -12.25 0.01
C ASP A 104 -16.17 -11.24 1.09
N GLN A 105 -15.43 -11.75 2.07
CA GLN A 105 -14.77 -11.01 3.13
C GLN A 105 -13.34 -11.54 3.31
N TRP A 106 -12.38 -10.63 3.42
CA TRP A 106 -10.99 -10.99 3.63
C TRP A 106 -10.27 -9.90 4.43
N LYS A 107 -9.02 -10.18 4.80
CA LYS A 107 -8.17 -9.22 5.48
C LYS A 107 -6.80 -9.18 4.83
N GLU A 108 -6.16 -8.03 4.92
CA GLU A 108 -4.80 -7.78 4.47
C GLU A 108 -4.06 -6.99 5.56
N GLU A 109 -2.75 -7.16 5.65
CA GLU A 109 -1.86 -6.38 6.54
C GLU A 109 -1.10 -5.35 5.72
N VAL A 110 -1.07 -4.10 6.19
CA VAL A 110 -0.21 -3.07 5.61
C VAL A 110 1.17 -3.22 6.23
N LEU A 111 2.13 -3.69 5.44
CA LEU A 111 3.51 -3.83 5.86
C LEU A 111 4.25 -2.50 5.80
N GLU A 112 3.92 -1.67 4.82
CA GLU A 112 4.50 -0.35 4.63
C GLU A 112 3.50 0.57 3.94
N ALA A 113 3.43 1.83 4.35
CA ALA A 113 2.73 2.89 3.65
C ALA A 113 3.40 4.22 3.98
N ASN A 114 3.95 4.89 2.97
CA ASN A 114 4.66 6.16 3.10
C ASN A 114 4.25 7.12 1.95
N GLU A 115 5.02 8.19 1.74
CA GLU A 115 4.72 9.18 0.70
C GLU A 115 4.78 8.62 -0.74
N GLU A 116 5.52 7.54 -0.97
CA GLU A 116 5.84 7.01 -2.30
C GLU A 116 5.37 5.56 -2.47
N GLU A 117 5.41 4.75 -1.42
CA GLU A 117 5.25 3.30 -1.50
C GLU A 117 4.13 2.77 -0.58
N LEU A 118 3.52 1.66 -1.01
CA LEU A 118 2.56 0.88 -0.23
C LEU A 118 2.85 -0.61 -0.45
N VAL A 119 3.01 -1.36 0.64
CA VAL A 119 3.19 -2.82 0.62
C VAL A 119 2.11 -3.49 1.44
N ILE A 120 1.37 -4.38 0.79
CA ILE A 120 0.25 -5.11 1.40
C ILE A 120 0.52 -6.61 1.38
N LEU A 121 0.31 -7.28 2.51
CA LEU A 121 0.34 -8.73 2.65
C LEU A 121 -1.10 -9.28 2.67
N ASN A 122 -1.40 -10.22 1.77
CA ASN A 122 -2.72 -10.85 1.74
C ASN A 122 -2.79 -12.14 2.58
N ARG A 123 -3.99 -12.76 2.61
CA ARG A 123 -4.24 -14.01 3.34
C ARG A 123 -3.50 -15.26 2.83
N ASP A 124 -2.92 -15.20 1.63
CA ASP A 124 -2.15 -16.27 0.99
C ASP A 124 -0.63 -16.03 1.09
N ASP A 125 -0.20 -15.14 2.01
CA ASP A 125 1.20 -14.71 2.19
C ASP A 125 1.86 -14.04 0.97
N LYS A 126 1.04 -13.55 0.02
CA LYS A 126 1.53 -12.79 -1.14
C LYS A 126 1.70 -11.32 -0.77
N LYS A 127 2.82 -10.73 -1.17
CA LYS A 127 3.07 -9.29 -1.00
C LYS A 127 2.82 -8.54 -2.29
N TYR A 128 2.02 -7.49 -2.19
CA TYR A 128 1.69 -6.59 -3.28
C TYR A 128 2.43 -5.28 -3.05
N TYR A 129 3.26 -4.90 -4.02
CA TYR A 129 4.05 -3.69 -3.98
C TYR A 129 3.43 -2.66 -4.91
N TYR A 130 3.17 -1.48 -4.37
CA TYR A 130 2.58 -0.35 -5.06
C TYR A 130 3.46 0.87 -4.93
N GLN A 131 3.44 1.69 -5.97
CA GLN A 131 3.96 3.06 -5.96
C GLN A 131 2.80 4.06 -6.06
N ARG A 132 3.02 5.28 -5.59
CA ARG A 132 2.06 6.38 -5.78
C ARG A 132 1.83 6.56 -7.28
N TYR A 133 0.56 6.64 -7.68
CA TYR A 133 0.23 6.86 -9.08
C TYR A 133 0.57 8.28 -9.50
N GLU A 134 1.37 8.40 -10.56
CA GLU A 134 1.64 9.65 -11.26
C GLU A 134 1.05 9.60 -12.68
N PRO A 135 0.33 10.65 -13.13
CA PRO A 135 -0.14 10.75 -14.50
C PRO A 135 1.00 10.72 -15.51
N LEU A 136 0.81 10.01 -16.62
CA LEU A 136 1.82 9.92 -17.69
C LEU A 136 2.05 11.24 -18.42
N LEU A 137 1.07 12.16 -18.40
CA LEU A 137 1.17 13.51 -18.93
C LEU A 137 0.70 14.47 -17.84
N SER A 138 1.48 15.50 -17.57
CA SER A 138 1.06 16.61 -16.70
C SER A 138 0.34 17.68 -17.54
N GLN A 139 -0.55 18.47 -16.92
CA GLN A 139 -1.26 19.54 -17.64
C GLN A 139 -0.30 20.61 -18.19
N ASP A 140 0.90 20.72 -17.61
CA ASP A 140 1.94 21.64 -18.02
C ASP A 140 2.64 21.21 -19.33
N ASP A 141 2.56 19.92 -19.68
CA ASP A 141 3.13 19.38 -20.92
C ASP A 141 2.28 19.72 -22.16
N GLU A 142 1.00 20.07 -21.98
CA GLU A 142 0.10 20.48 -23.06
C GLU A 142 0.31 21.94 -23.48
N GLU A 143 0.65 22.85 -22.56
CA GLU A 143 0.86 24.28 -22.87
C GLU A 143 2.14 24.57 -23.65
N THR A 144 3.10 23.63 -23.72
CA THR A 144 4.38 23.86 -24.42
C THR A 144 4.30 23.60 -25.94
N GLN A 145 3.10 23.29 -26.47
CA GLN A 145 2.91 22.94 -27.89
C GLN A 145 2.01 23.90 -28.69
N GLU A 146 1.58 25.04 -28.15
CA GLU A 146 0.83 26.08 -28.88
C GLU A 146 1.67 27.27 -29.37
#